data_AF-A0A0G1R0Y4-F1
#
_entry.id   AF-A0A0G1R0Y4-F1
#
_cell.length_a   1.000
_cell.length_b   1.000
_cell.length_c   1.000
_cell.angle_alpha   90.00
_cell.angle_beta   90.00
_cell.angle_gamma   90.00
#
_symmetry.space_group_name_H-M   'P 1'
#
loop_
_entity.id
_entity.type
_entity.pdbx_description
1 polymer ?
#
loop_
_entity_poly.entity_id
_entity_poly.type
_entity_poly.pdbx_seq_one_letter_code
_entity_poly.pdbx_strand_id
1 'polypeptide(L)'
;MKLPELTIFKKEKKTQSAQAVAQQEQKQAVETLVGGMLNIKDVIAPSAIEVDFNHVRIGNTYYRTLFVSGYPRFVGANWLSPIINFDHSLELSMFYYPVKSKGVLDDLRRKITELEATTRSDQEKGKIADPTVSIALEDAKSLQDQLVKGAEKFFQFSFYITIPADSLEELENTTHKLESTLGSLLLISKTATLQMEEAFQSTIPTALDKLLVTRNMDTTSLATTFPFTSSDLTMDDGIVYGINKHNGSLIIFDRFSMENANMVVFAKSGAGKSYVVKLEALRSMVFGTECMVIDPEEEYRALAEAVGGDFIGFSANSPARINPFDLSGVAVEGENELGQKLLSLHTLFKLILGTLSPTEEAILDRALIETYRIKGITPDPETQLTREPPLMEDLYKVLLGAVEPEAKSMAERLERYIRGSLAGIFDAQSTINIKNKMTVFSTKNLEDVLRPIAFYIILDFIWTKIKKDLKKRTLIVEEAWYLLQNEDSARFIYGIAKRARK
;
A
#
# COMPACT_ATOMS: atom_id res chain seq x y z
N MET A 1 -63.64 -29.82 81.92
CA MET A 1 -64.05 -29.68 80.50
C MET A 1 -63.75 -28.25 80.07
N LYS A 2 -63.18 -28.08 78.88
CA LYS A 2 -62.25 -27.01 78.47
C LYS A 2 -62.79 -25.56 78.59
N LEU A 3 -61.91 -24.68 79.07
CA LEU A 3 -62.00 -23.21 79.06
C LEU A 3 -61.64 -22.64 77.67
N PRO A 4 -62.07 -21.40 77.33
CA PRO A 4 -61.88 -20.79 76.02
C PRO A 4 -60.50 -20.14 75.87
N GLU A 5 -59.93 -20.16 74.65
CA GLU A 5 -58.69 -19.46 74.31
C GLU A 5 -58.98 -18.12 73.60
N LEU A 6 -58.30 -17.09 74.08
CA LEU A 6 -58.26 -15.72 73.54
C LEU A 6 -57.51 -15.68 72.20
N THR A 7 -58.09 -14.97 71.23
CA THR A 7 -57.47 -14.64 69.95
C THR A 7 -56.62 -13.37 70.08
N ILE A 8 -55.30 -13.49 69.93
CA ILE A 8 -54.39 -12.35 69.73
C ILE A 8 -53.58 -12.63 68.46
N PHE A 9 -53.38 -11.56 67.67
CA PHE A 9 -52.58 -11.42 66.45
C PHE A 9 -53.30 -11.56 65.09
N LYS A 10 -53.82 -10.41 64.66
CA LYS A 10 -54.19 -10.06 63.28
C LYS A 10 -53.16 -9.03 62.77
N LYS A 11 -52.03 -9.49 62.21
CA LYS A 11 -51.05 -8.62 61.52
C LYS A 11 -50.21 -9.51 60.59
N GLU A 12 -50.53 -9.54 59.28
CA GLU A 12 -49.55 -9.92 58.24
C GLU A 12 -50.05 -9.80 56.78
N LYS A 13 -51.37 -9.70 56.50
CA LYS A 13 -51.86 -9.61 55.10
C LYS A 13 -51.79 -8.23 54.41
N LYS A 14 -51.47 -7.14 55.11
CA LYS A 14 -51.36 -5.79 54.49
C LYS A 14 -49.97 -5.47 53.93
N THR A 15 -48.93 -6.22 54.32
CA THR A 15 -47.54 -5.87 54.01
C THR A 15 -47.09 -6.40 52.64
N GLN A 16 -47.60 -7.55 52.19
CA GLN A 16 -47.24 -8.17 50.90
C GLN A 16 -47.86 -7.44 49.68
N SER A 17 -49.08 -6.90 49.78
CA SER A 17 -49.68 -6.11 48.70
C SER A 17 -49.02 -4.74 48.53
N ALA A 18 -48.55 -4.14 49.63
CA ALA A 18 -47.82 -2.87 49.61
C ALA A 18 -46.42 -3.01 48.98
N GLN A 19 -45.74 -4.14 49.19
CA GLN A 19 -44.43 -4.41 48.59
C GLN A 19 -44.49 -4.64 47.07
N ALA A 20 -45.53 -5.31 46.57
CA ALA A 20 -45.71 -5.52 45.13
C ALA A 20 -46.06 -4.24 44.38
N VAL A 21 -46.92 -3.38 44.97
CA VAL A 21 -47.24 -2.05 44.43
C VAL A 21 -46.01 -1.14 44.47
N ALA A 22 -45.25 -1.14 45.57
CA ALA A 22 -44.01 -0.37 45.69
C ALA A 22 -42.92 -0.82 44.70
N GLN A 23 -42.83 -2.11 44.37
CA GLN A 23 -41.91 -2.61 43.34
C GLN A 23 -42.34 -2.20 41.92
N GLN A 24 -43.64 -2.16 41.62
CA GLN A 24 -44.16 -1.65 40.35
C GLN A 24 -43.94 -0.14 40.21
N GLU A 25 -44.21 0.62 41.28
CA GLU A 25 -43.94 2.05 41.35
C GLU A 25 -42.44 2.35 41.25
N GLN A 26 -41.57 1.55 41.88
CA GLN A 26 -40.11 1.67 41.71
C GLN A 26 -39.68 1.37 40.28
N LYS A 27 -40.25 0.35 39.63
CA LYS A 27 -39.90 0.00 38.25
C LYS A 27 -40.36 1.08 37.27
N GLN A 28 -41.55 1.63 37.46
CA GLN A 28 -42.02 2.80 36.72
C GLN A 28 -41.18 4.04 37.01
N ALA A 29 -40.78 4.28 38.26
CA ALA A 29 -39.92 5.41 38.62
C ALA A 29 -38.51 5.28 38.00
N VAL A 30 -37.96 4.07 37.94
CA VAL A 30 -36.69 3.79 37.26
C VAL A 30 -36.83 3.94 35.75
N GLU A 31 -37.90 3.45 35.13
CA GLU A 31 -38.18 3.65 33.69
C GLU A 31 -38.38 5.14 33.37
N THR A 32 -39.04 5.89 34.25
CA THR A 32 -39.24 7.35 34.10
C THR A 32 -37.91 8.11 34.28
N LEU A 33 -37.07 7.69 35.22
CA LEU A 33 -35.74 8.26 35.43
C LEU A 33 -34.84 8.01 34.21
N VAL A 34 -34.79 6.77 33.72
CA VAL A 34 -34.03 6.38 32.53
C VAL A 34 -34.53 7.09 31.28
N GLY A 35 -35.84 7.31 31.14
CA GLY A 35 -36.42 8.10 30.06
C GLY A 35 -36.06 9.60 30.09
N GLY A 36 -35.68 10.12 31.26
CA GLY A 36 -35.20 11.50 31.43
C GLY A 36 -33.68 11.67 31.39
N MET A 37 -32.93 10.57 31.25
CA MET A 37 -31.48 10.60 31.08
C MET A 37 -31.13 10.77 29.61
N LEU A 38 -30.12 11.62 29.34
CA LEU A 38 -29.55 11.80 28.01
C LEU A 38 -29.11 10.45 27.45
N ASN A 39 -29.80 9.99 26.40
CA ASN A 39 -29.52 8.72 25.75
C ASN A 39 -28.76 8.96 24.42
N ILE A 40 -28.19 7.91 23.84
CA ILE A 40 -27.40 8.02 22.60
C ILE A 40 -28.25 8.60 21.44
N LYS A 41 -29.56 8.30 21.38
CA LYS A 41 -30.45 8.86 20.35
C LYS A 41 -30.57 10.37 20.48
N ASP A 42 -30.65 10.89 21.70
CA ASP A 42 -30.73 12.34 21.94
C ASP A 42 -29.44 13.07 21.50
N VAL A 43 -28.29 12.38 21.53
CA VAL A 43 -26.99 12.93 21.12
C VAL A 43 -26.82 12.91 19.60
N ILE A 44 -27.29 11.86 18.92
CA ILE A 44 -27.10 11.69 17.47
C ILE A 44 -28.28 12.21 16.63
N ALA A 45 -29.44 12.44 17.25
CA ALA A 45 -30.60 12.94 16.54
C ALA A 45 -30.31 14.36 16.02
N PRO A 46 -30.61 14.63 14.75
CA PRO A 46 -30.47 15.98 14.21
C PRO A 46 -31.47 16.93 14.89
N SER A 47 -31.13 18.22 14.92
CA SER A 47 -32.00 19.25 15.48
C SER A 47 -33.32 19.42 14.71
N ALA A 48 -33.30 19.18 13.40
CA ALA A 48 -34.46 19.17 12.51
C ALA A 48 -34.19 18.32 11.26
N ILE A 49 -35.27 17.81 10.68
CA ILE A 49 -35.29 17.19 9.35
C ILE A 49 -36.39 17.90 8.55
N GLU A 50 -36.03 18.48 7.42
CA GLU A 50 -36.99 19.08 6.49
C GLU A 50 -37.19 18.10 5.32
N VAL A 51 -38.42 17.66 5.10
CA VAL A 51 -38.78 16.75 4.01
C VAL A 51 -39.49 17.55 2.93
N ASP A 52 -38.86 17.67 1.76
CA ASP A 52 -39.45 18.30 0.57
C ASP A 52 -39.92 17.20 -0.41
N PHE A 53 -40.52 17.60 -1.54
CA PHE A 53 -41.02 16.68 -2.54
C PHE A 53 -39.91 15.86 -3.21
N ASN A 54 -38.72 16.44 -3.42
CA ASN A 54 -37.64 15.80 -4.19
C ASN A 54 -36.30 15.72 -3.44
N HIS A 55 -36.26 16.12 -2.17
CA HIS A 55 -35.07 15.99 -1.31
C HIS A 55 -35.47 16.00 0.17
N VAL A 56 -34.54 15.58 1.02
CA VAL A 56 -34.59 15.75 2.48
C VAL A 56 -33.38 16.59 2.89
N ARG A 57 -33.56 17.53 3.81
CA ARG A 57 -32.46 18.30 4.40
C ARG A 57 -32.29 17.91 5.86
N ILE A 58 -31.05 17.56 6.22
CA ILE A 58 -30.65 17.24 7.58
C ILE A 58 -29.48 18.14 7.94
N GLY A 59 -29.69 19.07 8.88
CA GLY A 59 -28.72 20.12 9.18
C GLY A 59 -28.45 21.02 7.96
N ASN A 60 -27.23 20.99 7.45
CA ASN A 60 -26.80 21.78 6.29
C ASN A 60 -26.66 20.96 5.00
N THR A 61 -26.94 19.67 5.04
CA THR A 61 -26.76 18.76 3.91
C THR A 61 -28.12 18.37 3.32
N TYR A 62 -28.18 18.35 1.99
CA TYR A 62 -29.35 17.94 1.22
C TYR A 62 -29.14 16.53 0.68
N TYR A 63 -30.19 15.72 0.72
CA TYR A 63 -30.17 14.33 0.31
C TYR A 63 -31.26 14.10 -0.73
N ARG A 64 -30.92 13.48 -1.85
CA ARG A 64 -31.89 12.99 -2.82
C ARG A 64 -31.67 11.51 -3.08
N THR A 65 -32.73 10.74 -2.95
CA THR A 65 -32.68 9.30 -3.23
C THR A 65 -33.36 8.99 -4.56
N LEU A 66 -32.63 8.25 -5.39
CA LEU A 66 -33.12 7.66 -6.63
C LEU A 66 -33.30 6.16 -6.42
N PHE A 67 -34.33 5.60 -7.05
CA PHE A 67 -34.51 4.15 -7.16
C PHE A 67 -34.35 3.70 -8.60
N VAL A 68 -33.72 2.54 -8.80
CA VAL A 68 -33.57 1.95 -10.13
C VAL A 68 -34.79 1.08 -10.44
N SER A 69 -35.54 1.54 -11.43
CA SER A 69 -36.79 0.92 -11.87
C SER A 69 -36.63 0.06 -13.11
N GLY A 70 -35.55 0.20 -13.88
CA GLY A 70 -35.32 -0.57 -15.11
C GLY A 70 -33.86 -0.98 -15.23
N TYR A 71 -33.64 -2.17 -15.77
CA TYR A 71 -32.33 -2.79 -15.89
C TYR A 71 -32.10 -3.27 -17.34
N PRO A 72 -30.84 -3.31 -17.81
CA PRO A 72 -30.51 -3.92 -19.09
C PRO A 72 -30.87 -5.40 -19.11
N ARG A 73 -31.15 -5.93 -20.30
CA ARG A 73 -31.46 -7.36 -20.51
C ARG A 73 -30.31 -8.29 -20.13
N PHE A 74 -29.07 -7.80 -20.28
CA PHE A 74 -27.86 -8.54 -19.93
C PHE A 74 -26.93 -7.64 -19.15
N VAL A 75 -26.37 -8.18 -18.06
CA VAL A 75 -25.34 -7.54 -17.26
C VAL A 75 -24.07 -8.37 -17.31
N GLY A 76 -22.96 -7.75 -17.69
CA GLY A 76 -21.63 -8.36 -17.60
C GLY A 76 -21.06 -8.17 -16.18
N ALA A 77 -19.93 -8.82 -15.88
CA ALA A 77 -19.20 -8.50 -14.67
C ALA A 77 -18.81 -7.01 -14.63
N ASN A 78 -18.83 -6.39 -13.44
CA ASN A 78 -18.38 -5.01 -13.22
C ASN A 78 -19.23 -3.92 -13.91
N TRP A 79 -20.50 -4.18 -14.24
CA TRP A 79 -21.36 -3.17 -14.88
C TRP A 79 -21.66 -1.95 -13.99
N LEU A 80 -21.53 -2.09 -12.66
CA LEU A 80 -21.67 -0.99 -11.70
C LEU A 80 -20.42 -0.12 -11.53
N SER A 81 -19.29 -0.44 -12.19
CA SER A 81 -18.03 0.32 -12.06
C SER A 81 -18.21 1.84 -12.21
N PRO A 82 -18.96 2.35 -13.21
CA PRO A 82 -19.12 3.80 -13.38
C PRO A 82 -19.89 4.49 -12.25
N ILE A 83 -20.69 3.72 -11.49
CA ILE A 83 -21.43 4.23 -10.33
C ILE A 83 -20.57 4.16 -9.06
N ILE A 84 -19.77 3.10 -8.92
CA ILE A 84 -18.84 2.94 -7.79
C ILE A 84 -17.71 3.98 -7.86
N ASN A 85 -17.16 4.22 -9.06
CA ASN A 85 -16.11 5.20 -9.31
C ASN A 85 -16.67 6.59 -9.70
N PHE A 86 -17.91 6.88 -9.33
CA PHE A 86 -18.53 8.16 -9.65
C PHE A 86 -17.81 9.29 -8.90
N ASP A 87 -17.56 10.42 -9.57
CA ASP A 87 -16.83 11.57 -9.03
C ASP A 87 -17.71 12.42 -8.10
N HIS A 88 -18.36 11.76 -7.15
CA HIS A 88 -19.16 12.32 -6.05
C HIS A 88 -19.42 11.25 -4.99
N SER A 89 -19.56 11.63 -3.72
CA SER A 89 -19.95 10.68 -2.68
C SER A 89 -21.38 10.19 -2.90
N LEU A 90 -21.57 8.87 -3.01
CA LEU A 90 -22.89 8.24 -3.18
C LEU A 90 -23.11 7.17 -2.10
N GLU A 91 -24.34 7.09 -1.60
CA GLU A 91 -24.78 5.98 -0.75
C GLU A 91 -25.55 4.98 -1.60
N LEU A 92 -25.02 3.75 -1.73
CA LEU A 92 -25.64 2.68 -2.50
C LEU A 92 -26.27 1.67 -1.55
N SER A 93 -27.56 1.40 -1.72
CA SER A 93 -28.27 0.36 -0.97
C SER A 93 -28.95 -0.64 -1.89
N MET A 94 -28.67 -1.92 -1.63
CA MET A 94 -29.15 -3.03 -2.43
C MET A 94 -29.83 -4.05 -1.53
N PHE A 95 -31.07 -4.39 -1.85
CA PHE A 95 -31.86 -5.38 -1.09
C PHE A 95 -32.12 -6.62 -1.93
N TYR A 96 -31.97 -7.78 -1.31
CA TYR A 96 -32.08 -9.09 -1.96
C TYR A 96 -33.12 -9.92 -1.23
N TYR A 97 -34.27 -10.16 -1.87
CA TYR A 97 -35.39 -10.90 -1.30
C TYR A 97 -35.54 -12.25 -2.00
N PRO A 98 -35.19 -13.38 -1.37
CA PRO A 98 -35.34 -14.69 -1.97
C PRO A 98 -36.83 -15.04 -2.16
N VAL A 99 -37.19 -15.48 -3.36
CA VAL A 99 -38.57 -15.90 -3.69
C VAL A 99 -38.64 -17.43 -3.78
N LYS A 100 -39.71 -18.02 -3.24
CA LYS A 100 -39.92 -19.48 -3.31
C LYS A 100 -40.21 -19.92 -4.75
N SER A 101 -39.40 -20.82 -5.29
CA SER A 101 -39.47 -21.26 -6.70
C SER A 101 -40.82 -21.83 -7.14
N LYS A 102 -41.58 -22.45 -6.22
CA LYS A 102 -42.89 -23.05 -6.55
C LYS A 102 -43.89 -22.02 -7.10
N GLY A 103 -44.00 -20.86 -6.47
CA GLY A 103 -44.93 -19.81 -6.92
C GLY A 103 -44.50 -19.16 -8.23
N VAL A 104 -43.18 -18.93 -8.39
CA VAL A 104 -42.61 -18.33 -9.60
C VAL A 104 -42.81 -19.20 -10.83
N LEU A 105 -42.67 -20.53 -10.69
CA LEU A 105 -42.88 -21.46 -11.79
C LEU A 105 -44.34 -21.48 -12.27
N ASP A 106 -45.30 -21.39 -11.36
CA ASP A 106 -46.73 -21.34 -11.69
C ASP A 106 -47.08 -20.02 -12.42
N ASP A 107 -46.53 -18.89 -11.96
CA ASP A 107 -46.68 -17.59 -12.62
C ASP A 107 -46.00 -17.53 -13.99
N LEU A 108 -44.80 -18.10 -14.13
CA LEU A 108 -44.09 -18.22 -15.41
C LEU A 108 -44.87 -19.08 -16.40
N ARG A 109 -45.44 -20.21 -15.96
CA ARG A 109 -46.30 -21.06 -16.81
C ARG A 109 -47.49 -20.28 -17.34
N ARG A 110 -48.21 -19.56 -16.46
CA ARG A 110 -49.33 -18.70 -16.86
C ARG A 110 -48.87 -17.67 -17.90
N LYS A 111 -47.72 -17.02 -17.66
CA LYS A 111 -47.23 -15.98 -18.56
C LYS A 111 -46.77 -16.53 -19.92
N ILE A 112 -46.10 -17.67 -19.94
CA ILE A 112 -45.73 -18.38 -21.17
C ILE A 112 -47.00 -18.73 -21.97
N THR A 113 -48.04 -19.25 -21.33
CA THR A 113 -49.32 -19.55 -21.99
C THR A 113 -49.97 -18.29 -22.60
N GLU A 114 -49.98 -17.17 -21.89
CA GLU A 114 -50.47 -15.89 -22.42
C GLU A 114 -49.69 -15.43 -23.66
N LEU A 115 -48.35 -15.49 -23.60
CA LEU A 115 -47.47 -15.10 -24.70
C LEU A 115 -47.62 -16.03 -25.90
N GLU A 116 -47.70 -17.34 -25.70
CA GLU A 116 -47.94 -18.33 -26.76
C GLU A 116 -49.31 -18.13 -27.42
N ALA A 117 -50.36 -17.85 -26.64
CA ALA A 117 -51.68 -17.56 -27.16
C ALA A 117 -51.70 -16.28 -28.01
N THR A 118 -50.94 -15.26 -27.59
CA THR A 118 -50.79 -14.01 -28.35
C THR A 118 -50.09 -14.25 -29.68
N THR A 119 -48.92 -14.92 -29.67
CA THR A 119 -48.17 -15.27 -30.87
C THR A 119 -48.99 -16.13 -31.83
N ARG A 120 -49.76 -17.10 -31.31
CA ARG A 120 -50.65 -17.93 -32.10
C ARG A 120 -51.80 -17.14 -32.71
N SER A 121 -52.41 -16.21 -31.97
CA SER A 121 -53.48 -15.35 -32.48
C SER A 121 -52.99 -14.45 -33.62
N ASP A 122 -51.77 -13.92 -33.52
CA ASP A 122 -51.17 -13.10 -34.57
C ASP A 122 -50.88 -13.93 -35.83
N GLN A 123 -50.35 -15.15 -35.67
CA GLN A 123 -50.13 -16.09 -36.77
C GLN A 123 -51.45 -16.50 -37.45
N GLU A 124 -52.49 -16.84 -36.69
CA GLU A 124 -53.82 -17.20 -37.21
C GLU A 124 -54.48 -16.03 -37.97
N LYS A 125 -54.18 -14.78 -37.59
CA LYS A 125 -54.64 -13.56 -38.29
C LYS A 125 -53.74 -13.15 -39.47
N GLY A 126 -52.72 -13.95 -39.80
CA GLY A 126 -51.75 -13.65 -40.86
C GLY A 126 -50.89 -12.42 -40.58
N LYS A 127 -50.81 -11.97 -39.32
CA LYS A 127 -49.94 -10.88 -38.91
C LYS A 127 -48.53 -11.41 -38.65
N ILE A 128 -47.53 -10.56 -38.90
CA ILE A 128 -46.18 -10.85 -38.45
C ILE A 128 -46.20 -10.81 -36.91
N ALA A 129 -45.71 -11.87 -36.28
CA ALA A 129 -45.62 -11.95 -34.82
C ALA A 129 -44.78 -10.78 -34.29
N ASP A 130 -45.26 -10.12 -33.23
CA ASP A 130 -44.52 -9.04 -32.59
C ASP A 130 -43.16 -9.59 -32.10
N PRO A 131 -42.02 -9.05 -32.59
CA PRO A 131 -40.69 -9.47 -32.15
C PRO A 131 -40.52 -9.35 -30.63
N THR A 132 -41.16 -8.39 -29.99
CA THR A 132 -41.11 -8.15 -28.55
C THR A 132 -41.73 -9.31 -27.76
N VAL A 133 -42.88 -9.79 -28.22
CA VAL A 133 -43.61 -10.92 -27.62
C VAL A 133 -42.83 -12.22 -27.82
N SER A 134 -42.25 -12.39 -29.01
CA SER A 134 -41.44 -13.58 -29.34
C SER A 134 -40.18 -13.67 -28.46
N ILE A 135 -39.48 -12.55 -28.27
CA ILE A 135 -38.30 -12.45 -27.39
C ILE A 135 -38.69 -12.71 -25.93
N ALA A 136 -39.78 -12.10 -25.45
CA ALA A 136 -40.24 -12.30 -24.08
C ALA A 136 -40.63 -13.77 -23.81
N LEU A 137 -41.18 -14.47 -24.81
CA LEU A 137 -41.51 -15.88 -24.72
C LEU A 137 -40.25 -16.76 -24.64
N GLU A 138 -39.24 -16.46 -25.44
CA GLU A 138 -37.95 -17.17 -25.41
C GLU A 138 -37.26 -17.00 -24.04
N ASP A 139 -37.19 -15.77 -23.53
CA ASP A 139 -36.60 -15.46 -22.23
C ASP A 139 -37.34 -16.16 -21.09
N ALA A 140 -38.68 -16.15 -21.12
CA ALA A 140 -39.50 -16.83 -20.12
C ALA A 140 -39.31 -18.35 -20.11
N LYS A 141 -39.16 -18.98 -21.30
CA LYS A 141 -38.88 -20.42 -21.42
C LYS A 141 -37.48 -20.77 -20.91
N SER A 142 -36.47 -19.99 -21.29
CA SER A 142 -35.09 -20.17 -20.84
C SER A 142 -35.00 -20.10 -19.31
N LEU A 143 -35.62 -19.08 -18.71
CA LEU A 143 -35.67 -18.90 -17.26
C LEU A 143 -36.43 -20.05 -16.56
N GLN A 144 -37.55 -20.50 -17.12
CA GLN A 144 -38.29 -21.64 -16.59
C GLN A 144 -37.42 -22.91 -16.56
N ASP A 145 -36.68 -23.20 -17.64
CA ASP A 145 -35.79 -24.36 -17.72
C ASP A 145 -34.68 -24.31 -16.66
N GLN A 146 -34.08 -23.14 -16.45
CA GLN A 146 -33.01 -22.95 -15.45
C GLN A 146 -33.53 -23.12 -14.01
N LEU A 147 -34.74 -22.61 -13.72
CA LEU A 147 -35.39 -22.76 -12.42
C LEU A 147 -35.79 -24.22 -12.14
N VAL A 148 -36.31 -24.95 -13.13
CA VAL A 148 -36.67 -26.38 -12.98
C VAL A 148 -35.43 -27.24 -12.74
N LYS A 149 -34.32 -26.94 -13.41
CA LYS A 149 -33.02 -27.62 -13.21
C LYS A 149 -32.37 -27.30 -11.86
N GLY A 150 -32.87 -26.29 -11.13
CA GLY A 150 -32.27 -25.82 -9.87
C GLY A 150 -30.91 -25.14 -10.05
N ALA A 151 -30.55 -24.77 -11.28
CA ALA A 151 -29.31 -24.06 -11.59
C ALA A 151 -29.39 -22.60 -11.12
N GLU A 152 -30.59 -22.02 -11.15
CA GLU A 152 -30.87 -20.65 -10.73
C GLU A 152 -31.90 -20.61 -9.60
N LYS A 153 -31.80 -19.57 -8.77
CA LYS A 153 -32.82 -19.14 -7.81
C LYS A 153 -33.37 -17.79 -8.24
N PHE A 154 -34.56 -17.47 -7.75
CA PHE A 154 -35.25 -16.24 -8.08
C PHE A 154 -35.28 -15.30 -6.90
N PHE A 155 -35.04 -14.02 -7.16
CA PHE A 155 -35.01 -12.98 -6.15
C PHE A 155 -35.78 -11.75 -6.62
N GLN A 156 -36.29 -11.00 -5.65
CA GLN A 156 -36.70 -9.62 -5.81
C GLN A 156 -35.54 -8.72 -5.36
N PHE A 157 -35.14 -7.81 -6.21
CA PHE A 157 -33.98 -6.93 -6.03
C PHE A 157 -34.42 -5.47 -6.01
N SER A 158 -34.02 -4.74 -4.97
CA SER A 158 -34.17 -3.28 -4.92
C SER A 158 -32.80 -2.62 -4.98
N PHE A 159 -32.67 -1.52 -5.70
CA PHE A 159 -31.44 -0.73 -5.77
C PHE A 159 -31.74 0.76 -5.64
N TYR A 160 -31.17 1.37 -4.62
CA TYR A 160 -31.34 2.77 -4.26
C TYR A 160 -29.99 3.48 -4.20
N ILE A 161 -29.99 4.74 -4.62
CA ILE A 161 -28.81 5.59 -4.63
C ILE A 161 -29.18 6.92 -3.98
N THR A 162 -28.54 7.26 -2.87
CA THR A 162 -28.72 8.57 -2.21
C THR A 162 -27.52 9.47 -2.49
N ILE A 163 -27.82 10.70 -2.89
CA ILE A 163 -26.86 11.76 -3.19
C ILE A 163 -26.88 12.77 -2.04
N PRO A 164 -25.83 12.83 -1.20
CA PRO A 164 -25.58 13.97 -0.32
C PRO A 164 -25.02 15.16 -1.11
N ALA A 165 -25.40 16.38 -0.77
CA ALA A 165 -24.86 17.61 -1.33
C ALA A 165 -24.93 18.77 -0.32
N ASP A 166 -24.02 19.74 -0.43
CA ASP A 166 -23.98 20.89 0.48
C ASP A 166 -24.89 22.04 0.02
N SER A 167 -25.40 21.96 -1.21
CA SER A 167 -26.34 22.92 -1.78
C SER A 167 -27.33 22.26 -2.74
N LEU A 168 -28.49 22.91 -2.95
CA LEU A 168 -29.48 22.46 -3.94
C LEU A 168 -28.93 22.51 -5.38
N GLU A 169 -28.07 23.46 -5.69
CA GLU A 169 -27.44 23.57 -7.02
C GLU A 169 -26.52 22.38 -7.30
N GLU A 170 -25.68 22.02 -6.33
CA GLU A 170 -24.85 20.82 -6.40
C GLU A 170 -25.70 19.55 -6.49
N LEU A 171 -26.77 19.46 -5.67
CA LEU A 171 -27.68 18.32 -5.69
C LEU A 171 -28.28 18.10 -7.09
N GLU A 172 -28.76 19.16 -7.74
CA GLU A 172 -29.33 19.07 -9.09
C GLU A 172 -28.29 18.67 -10.13
N ASN A 173 -27.13 19.34 -10.12
CA ASN A 173 -26.05 19.04 -11.06
C ASN A 173 -25.58 17.59 -10.94
N THR A 174 -25.39 17.11 -9.72
CA THR A 174 -24.96 15.73 -9.44
C THR A 174 -26.05 14.73 -9.79
N THR A 175 -27.31 15.04 -9.52
CA THR A 175 -28.45 14.20 -9.93
C THR A 175 -28.46 13.99 -11.45
N HIS A 176 -28.35 15.07 -12.23
CA HIS A 176 -28.33 14.98 -13.69
C HIS A 176 -27.13 14.19 -14.22
N LYS A 177 -25.94 14.38 -13.65
CA LYS A 177 -24.76 13.57 -14.01
C LYS A 177 -24.98 12.09 -13.70
N LEU A 178 -25.52 11.79 -12.52
CA LEU A 178 -25.79 10.41 -12.11
C LEU A 178 -26.82 9.75 -13.03
N GLU A 179 -27.93 10.42 -13.33
CA GLU A 179 -28.95 9.92 -14.26
C GLU A 179 -28.38 9.69 -15.66
N SER A 180 -27.50 10.56 -16.15
CA SER A 180 -26.79 10.37 -17.42
C SER A 180 -25.89 9.13 -17.38
N THR A 181 -25.15 8.91 -16.30
CA THR A 181 -24.30 7.72 -16.12
C THR A 181 -25.14 6.45 -16.06
N LEU A 182 -26.23 6.45 -15.27
CA LEU A 182 -27.17 5.33 -15.17
C LEU A 182 -27.81 5.03 -16.54
N GLY A 183 -28.21 6.06 -17.28
CA GLY A 183 -28.76 5.92 -18.63
C GLY A 183 -27.76 5.32 -19.64
N SER A 184 -26.48 5.65 -19.53
CA SER A 184 -25.41 5.04 -20.35
C SER A 184 -25.25 3.52 -20.11
N LEU A 185 -25.62 3.07 -18.91
CA LEU A 185 -25.68 1.66 -18.51
C LEU A 185 -27.04 1.01 -18.81
N LEU A 186 -27.94 1.72 -19.52
CA LEU A 186 -29.31 1.31 -19.81
C LEU A 186 -30.15 1.07 -18.54
N LEU A 187 -29.79 1.71 -17.42
CA LEU A 187 -30.56 1.71 -16.19
C LEU A 187 -31.58 2.84 -16.24
N ILE A 188 -32.77 2.58 -15.72
CA ILE A 188 -33.84 3.58 -15.63
C ILE A 188 -34.02 3.96 -14.16
N SER A 189 -33.40 5.05 -13.74
CA SER A 189 -33.59 5.63 -12.41
C SER A 189 -34.80 6.57 -12.36
N LYS A 190 -35.37 6.70 -11.18
CA LYS A 190 -36.39 7.71 -10.86
C LYS A 190 -36.11 8.30 -9.49
N THR A 191 -36.29 9.61 -9.37
CA THR A 191 -36.31 10.28 -8.07
C THR A 191 -37.52 9.79 -7.28
N ALA A 192 -37.36 9.45 -6.00
CA ALA A 192 -38.45 9.02 -5.11
C ALA A 192 -39.37 10.18 -4.66
N THR A 193 -39.85 10.96 -5.63
CA THR A 193 -40.64 12.16 -5.40
C THR A 193 -41.86 11.87 -4.53
N LEU A 194 -42.12 12.70 -3.52
CA LEU A 194 -43.14 12.54 -2.46
C LEU A 194 -42.91 11.34 -1.50
N GLN A 195 -41.81 10.61 -1.64
CA GLN A 195 -41.42 9.47 -0.78
C GLN A 195 -39.96 9.58 -0.33
N MET A 196 -39.43 10.81 -0.25
CA MET A 196 -38.01 11.06 0.02
C MET A 196 -37.59 10.60 1.42
N GLU A 197 -38.46 10.70 2.42
CA GLU A 197 -38.17 10.24 3.78
C GLU A 197 -38.01 8.72 3.81
N GLU A 198 -38.96 7.97 3.23
CA GLU A 198 -38.88 6.52 3.12
C GLU A 198 -37.67 6.08 2.28
N ALA A 199 -37.39 6.82 1.21
CA ALA A 199 -36.25 6.55 0.35
C ALA A 199 -34.92 6.72 1.10
N PHE A 200 -34.75 7.82 1.84
CA PHE A 200 -33.58 8.05 2.68
C PHE A 200 -33.44 6.98 3.77
N GLN A 201 -34.54 6.62 4.45
CA GLN A 201 -34.55 5.52 5.43
C GLN A 201 -34.15 4.17 4.81
N SER A 202 -34.33 4.00 3.50
CA SER A 202 -33.93 2.80 2.77
C SER A 202 -32.46 2.77 2.41
N THR A 203 -31.71 3.88 2.54
CA THR A 203 -30.28 3.94 2.22
C THR A 203 -29.35 4.03 3.43
N ILE A 204 -29.87 4.44 4.59
CA ILE A 204 -29.13 4.42 5.84
C ILE A 204 -28.88 2.98 6.33
N PRO A 205 -27.86 2.73 7.18
CA PRO A 205 -27.45 1.39 7.59
C PRO A 205 -28.39 0.74 8.65
N THR A 206 -29.70 0.85 8.44
CA THR A 206 -30.72 0.17 9.26
C THR A 206 -31.23 -1.13 8.64
N ALA A 207 -30.83 -1.45 7.40
CA ALA A 207 -31.26 -2.62 6.65
C ALA A 207 -32.80 -2.75 6.51
N LEU A 208 -33.48 -1.61 6.35
CA LEU A 208 -34.94 -1.53 6.20
C LEU A 208 -35.28 -0.96 4.83
N ASP A 209 -35.88 -1.76 3.95
CA ASP A 209 -36.43 -1.25 2.69
C ASP A 209 -37.85 -0.74 2.92
N LYS A 210 -38.02 0.58 2.87
CA LYS A 210 -39.32 1.25 3.04
C LYS A 210 -40.04 1.48 1.72
N LEU A 211 -39.30 1.54 0.62
CA LEU A 211 -39.88 1.76 -0.71
C LEU A 211 -40.40 0.47 -1.35
N LEU A 212 -39.74 -0.67 -1.10
CA LEU A 212 -40.05 -1.98 -1.66
C LEU A 212 -40.19 -1.98 -3.20
N VAL A 213 -39.43 -1.11 -3.87
CA VAL A 213 -39.40 -1.04 -5.34
C VAL A 213 -38.48 -2.13 -5.87
N THR A 214 -39.08 -3.31 -6.03
CA THR A 214 -38.35 -4.53 -6.40
C THR A 214 -38.46 -4.85 -7.89
N ARG A 215 -37.40 -5.47 -8.43
CA ARG A 215 -37.37 -6.12 -9.74
C ARG A 215 -36.94 -7.56 -9.60
N ASN A 216 -37.53 -8.40 -10.42
CA ASN A 216 -37.20 -9.82 -10.45
C ASN A 216 -35.85 -10.04 -11.12
N MET A 217 -34.97 -10.81 -10.48
CA MET A 217 -33.64 -11.19 -10.99
C MET A 217 -33.31 -12.64 -10.64
N ASP A 218 -32.55 -13.30 -11.52
CA ASP A 218 -31.91 -14.59 -11.27
C ASP A 218 -30.60 -14.42 -10.47
N THR A 219 -30.05 -15.53 -9.96
CA THR A 219 -28.85 -15.52 -9.11
C THR A 219 -27.62 -15.02 -9.86
N THR A 220 -27.47 -15.40 -11.13
CA THR A 220 -26.31 -14.99 -11.93
C THR A 220 -26.31 -13.49 -12.16
N SER A 221 -27.45 -12.91 -12.55
CA SER A 221 -27.59 -11.46 -12.68
C SER A 221 -27.30 -10.74 -11.35
N LEU A 222 -27.82 -11.24 -10.23
CA LEU A 222 -27.53 -10.67 -8.91
C LEU A 222 -26.06 -10.76 -8.52
N ALA A 223 -25.37 -11.85 -8.82
CA ALA A 223 -23.95 -11.97 -8.46
C ALA A 223 -23.10 -10.86 -9.09
N THR A 224 -23.52 -10.32 -10.24
CA THR A 224 -22.82 -9.21 -10.90
C THR A 224 -23.00 -7.85 -10.23
N THR A 225 -23.96 -7.69 -9.29
CA THR A 225 -24.15 -6.44 -8.54
C THR A 225 -23.09 -6.22 -7.46
N PHE A 226 -22.30 -7.25 -7.15
CA PHE A 226 -21.34 -7.21 -6.06
C PHE A 226 -20.13 -6.33 -6.40
N PRO A 227 -19.78 -5.31 -5.58
CA PRO A 227 -18.96 -4.16 -6.01
C PRO A 227 -17.43 -4.36 -5.95
N PHE A 228 -16.89 -5.57 -5.75
CA PHE A 228 -15.45 -5.78 -5.67
C PHE A 228 -14.78 -5.74 -7.05
N THR A 229 -14.32 -4.55 -7.46
CA THR A 229 -13.92 -4.32 -8.86
C THR A 229 -12.47 -3.84 -9.04
N SER A 230 -11.70 -3.61 -7.98
CA SER A 230 -10.23 -3.56 -8.05
C SER A 230 -9.58 -3.61 -6.66
N SER A 231 -8.39 -4.20 -6.57
CA SER A 231 -7.51 -4.01 -5.41
C SER A 231 -6.82 -2.65 -5.53
N ASP A 232 -7.17 -1.68 -4.70
CA ASP A 232 -6.38 -0.45 -4.59
C ASP A 232 -5.05 -0.77 -3.87
N LEU A 233 -3.94 -0.43 -4.52
CA LEU A 233 -2.59 -0.50 -3.94
C LEU A 233 -2.24 0.88 -3.41
N THR A 234 -2.97 1.31 -2.39
CA THR A 234 -2.85 2.67 -1.83
C THR A 234 -2.83 2.57 -0.31
N MET A 235 -1.79 3.14 0.29
CA MET A 235 -1.67 3.35 1.73
C MET A 235 -2.09 4.78 2.10
N ASP A 236 -2.45 5.00 3.36
CA ASP A 236 -2.78 6.32 3.89
C ASP A 236 -1.56 7.25 3.89
N ASP A 237 -0.36 6.69 4.12
CA ASP A 237 0.91 7.40 4.20
C ASP A 237 1.91 6.92 3.13
N GLY A 238 2.80 7.84 2.71
CA GLY A 238 3.94 7.53 1.87
C GLY A 238 4.13 8.51 0.72
N ILE A 239 4.81 8.04 -0.33
CA ILE A 239 5.00 8.84 -1.55
C ILE A 239 4.05 8.35 -2.64
N VAL A 240 3.64 9.27 -3.50
CA VAL A 240 2.95 8.91 -4.74
C VAL A 240 3.96 8.19 -5.64
N TYR A 241 3.63 7.00 -6.14
CA TYR A 241 4.40 6.30 -7.17
C TYR A 241 3.82 6.54 -8.56
N GLY A 242 2.49 6.62 -8.66
CA GLY A 242 1.83 6.82 -9.94
C GLY A 242 0.31 6.81 -9.81
N ILE A 243 -0.34 6.51 -10.92
CA ILE A 243 -1.79 6.44 -11.06
C ILE A 243 -2.16 5.05 -11.53
N ASN A 244 -3.15 4.45 -10.88
CA ASN A 244 -3.74 3.19 -11.32
C ASN A 244 -4.49 3.43 -12.63
N LYS A 245 -4.08 2.74 -13.70
CA LYS A 245 -4.66 2.92 -15.04
C LYS A 245 -6.09 2.41 -15.18
N HIS A 246 -6.56 1.58 -14.24
CA HIS A 246 -7.90 0.99 -14.31
C HIS A 246 -8.98 1.91 -13.74
N ASN A 247 -8.71 2.56 -12.62
CA ASN A 247 -9.69 3.37 -11.89
C ASN A 247 -9.23 4.82 -11.66
N GLY A 248 -8.02 5.20 -12.07
CA GLY A 248 -7.50 6.55 -11.90
C GLY A 248 -7.05 6.88 -10.47
N SER A 249 -7.09 5.92 -9.53
CA SER A 249 -6.68 6.16 -8.15
C SER A 249 -5.17 6.39 -8.04
N LEU A 250 -4.74 7.14 -7.02
CA LEU A 250 -3.32 7.34 -6.74
C LEU A 250 -2.71 6.10 -6.10
N ILE A 251 -1.56 5.68 -6.58
CA ILE A 251 -0.74 4.64 -5.93
C ILE A 251 0.17 5.34 -4.92
N ILE A 252 -0.19 5.30 -3.64
CA ILE A 252 0.56 5.87 -2.52
C ILE A 252 1.13 4.74 -1.70
N PHE A 253 2.43 4.80 -1.38
CA PHE A 253 3.11 3.73 -0.67
C PHE A 253 4.29 4.26 0.15
N ASP A 254 4.37 3.89 1.44
CA ASP A 254 5.56 4.11 2.27
C ASP A 254 6.40 2.83 2.33
N ARG A 255 7.50 2.80 1.59
CA ARG A 255 8.45 1.68 1.59
C ARG A 255 9.09 1.44 2.96
N PHE A 256 9.19 2.46 3.82
CA PHE A 256 9.75 2.30 5.16
C PHE A 256 8.78 1.66 6.16
N SER A 257 7.50 1.52 5.81
CA SER A 257 6.50 0.81 6.63
C SER A 257 6.57 -0.72 6.50
N MET A 258 7.26 -1.21 5.46
CA MET A 258 7.37 -2.64 5.16
C MET A 258 8.37 -3.34 6.09
N GLU A 259 8.29 -4.68 6.17
CA GLU A 259 9.26 -5.48 6.93
C GLU A 259 10.71 -5.23 6.50
N ASN A 260 10.91 -4.91 5.22
CA ASN A 260 12.19 -4.48 4.68
C ASN A 260 11.95 -3.40 3.63
N ALA A 261 12.64 -2.28 3.77
CA ALA A 261 12.53 -1.15 2.86
C ALA A 261 13.35 -1.32 1.57
N ASN A 262 14.03 -2.44 1.32
CA ASN A 262 14.83 -2.61 0.09
C ASN A 262 13.95 -2.66 -1.17
N MET A 263 14.45 -2.12 -2.28
CA MET A 263 13.81 -2.15 -3.60
C MET A 263 14.80 -2.60 -4.68
N VAL A 264 14.32 -3.40 -5.62
CA VAL A 264 15.07 -3.78 -6.84
C VAL A 264 14.26 -3.37 -8.05
N VAL A 265 14.87 -2.61 -8.96
CA VAL A 265 14.21 -2.09 -10.16
C VAL A 265 14.82 -2.74 -11.40
N PHE A 266 14.00 -3.51 -12.13
CA PHE A 266 14.38 -4.12 -13.41
C PHE A 266 13.64 -3.44 -14.55
N ALA A 267 14.39 -3.07 -15.59
CA ALA A 267 13.83 -2.40 -16.76
C ALA A 267 14.76 -2.60 -17.95
N LYS A 268 14.18 -2.65 -19.16
CA LYS A 268 14.96 -2.53 -20.40
C LYS A 268 15.47 -1.09 -20.53
N SER A 269 16.56 -0.89 -21.27
CA SER A 269 17.05 0.46 -21.59
C SER A 269 15.93 1.30 -22.23
N GLY A 270 15.79 2.55 -21.79
CA GLY A 270 14.74 3.47 -22.25
C GLY A 270 13.34 3.25 -21.64
N ALA A 271 13.12 2.25 -20.78
CA ALA A 271 11.78 2.00 -20.19
C ALA A 271 11.41 2.93 -19.02
N GLY A 272 12.28 3.89 -18.67
CA GLY A 272 12.01 4.88 -17.61
C GLY A 272 12.54 4.52 -16.22
N LYS A 273 13.50 3.58 -16.10
CA LYS A 273 14.17 3.22 -14.82
C LYS A 273 14.64 4.46 -14.06
N SER A 274 15.54 5.24 -14.68
CA SER A 274 16.14 6.41 -14.05
C SER A 274 15.11 7.48 -13.72
N TYR A 275 14.03 7.61 -14.51
CA TYR A 275 12.95 8.56 -14.22
C TYR A 275 12.23 8.20 -12.93
N VAL A 276 11.80 6.93 -12.79
CA VAL A 276 11.10 6.45 -11.60
C VAL A 276 11.98 6.56 -10.35
N VAL A 277 13.23 6.13 -10.44
CA VAL A 277 14.17 6.13 -9.30
C VAL A 277 14.50 7.57 -8.84
N LYS A 278 14.74 8.50 -9.77
CA LYS A 278 14.97 9.92 -9.44
C LYS A 278 13.74 10.56 -8.80
N LEU A 279 12.56 10.26 -9.33
CA LEU A 279 11.30 10.79 -8.81
C LEU A 279 11.02 10.27 -7.39
N GLU A 280 11.26 8.98 -7.13
CA GLU A 280 11.18 8.41 -5.79
C GLU A 280 12.18 9.07 -4.83
N ALA A 281 13.44 9.26 -5.25
CA ALA A 281 14.47 9.90 -4.43
C ALA A 281 14.04 11.31 -4.02
N LEU A 282 13.59 12.13 -4.98
CA LEU A 282 13.08 13.48 -4.72
C LEU A 282 11.91 13.48 -3.75
N ARG A 283 10.89 12.64 -3.99
CA ARG A 283 9.71 12.57 -3.13
C ARG A 283 10.09 12.13 -1.72
N SER A 284 10.98 11.14 -1.59
CA SER A 284 11.46 10.66 -0.28
C SER A 284 12.22 11.74 0.50
N MET A 285 13.00 12.59 -0.19
CA MET A 285 13.72 13.70 0.43
C MET A 285 12.80 14.78 1.00
N VAL A 286 11.63 15.00 0.39
CA VAL A 286 10.60 15.90 0.92
C VAL A 286 10.13 15.44 2.30
N PHE A 287 10.02 14.11 2.49
CA PHE A 287 9.71 13.48 3.78
C PHE A 287 10.94 13.27 4.70
N GLY A 288 12.06 13.94 4.42
CA GLY A 288 13.23 13.94 5.30
C GLY A 288 14.19 12.76 5.15
N THR A 289 14.05 11.95 4.08
CA THR A 289 14.99 10.86 3.79
C THR A 289 16.30 11.41 3.21
N GLU A 290 17.45 10.92 3.69
CA GLU A 290 18.75 11.22 3.07
C GLU A 290 19.01 10.23 1.92
N CYS A 291 19.41 10.73 0.75
CA CYS A 291 19.64 9.95 -0.47
C CYS A 291 21.13 9.92 -0.82
N MET A 292 21.67 8.72 -1.01
CA MET A 292 23.05 8.49 -1.44
C MET A 292 23.02 7.70 -2.74
N VAL A 293 23.70 8.18 -3.77
CA VAL A 293 23.66 7.57 -5.11
C VAL A 293 25.06 7.21 -5.56
N ILE A 294 25.24 5.99 -6.05
CA ILE A 294 26.43 5.58 -6.81
C ILE A 294 26.05 5.60 -8.28
N ASP A 295 26.69 6.47 -9.05
CA ASP A 295 26.29 6.84 -10.41
C ASP A 295 27.46 6.71 -11.40
N PRO A 296 27.53 5.61 -12.18
CA PRO A 296 28.60 5.40 -13.14
C PRO A 296 28.48 6.27 -14.41
N GLU A 297 27.33 6.87 -14.67
CA GLU A 297 27.04 7.56 -15.95
C GLU A 297 26.84 9.09 -15.80
N GLU A 298 26.90 9.60 -14.56
CA GLU A 298 26.62 11.02 -14.20
C GLU A 298 25.18 11.47 -14.50
N GLU A 299 24.22 10.55 -14.48
CA GLU A 299 22.82 10.85 -14.67
C GLU A 299 22.19 11.69 -13.53
N TYR A 300 22.80 11.71 -12.35
CA TYR A 300 22.29 12.35 -11.14
C TYR A 300 22.94 13.70 -10.82
N ARG A 301 23.93 14.16 -11.60
CA ARG A 301 24.62 15.44 -11.36
C ARG A 301 23.66 16.62 -11.31
N ALA A 302 22.87 16.81 -12.35
CA ALA A 302 21.91 17.91 -12.44
C ALA A 302 20.86 17.85 -11.31
N LEU A 303 20.50 16.64 -10.87
CA LEU A 303 19.58 16.43 -9.76
C LEU A 303 20.19 16.89 -8.44
N ALA A 304 21.43 16.46 -8.15
CA ALA A 304 22.16 16.86 -6.95
C ALA A 304 22.32 18.38 -6.87
N GLU A 305 22.74 19.02 -7.97
CA GLU A 305 22.88 20.48 -8.05
C GLU A 305 21.53 21.20 -7.80
N ALA A 306 20.43 20.70 -8.38
CA ALA A 306 19.10 21.29 -8.22
C ALA A 306 18.56 21.22 -6.79
N VAL A 307 18.92 20.20 -6.02
CA VAL A 307 18.47 20.03 -4.62
C VAL A 307 19.48 20.54 -3.59
N GLY A 308 20.57 21.18 -4.03
CA GLY A 308 21.65 21.64 -3.15
C GLY A 308 22.41 20.48 -2.48
N GLY A 309 22.47 19.33 -3.15
CA GLY A 309 23.23 18.15 -2.74
C GLY A 309 24.71 18.20 -3.15
N ASP A 310 25.46 17.21 -2.71
CA ASP A 310 26.86 17.04 -3.07
C ASP A 310 27.01 16.14 -4.31
N PHE A 311 27.87 16.54 -5.24
CA PHE A 311 28.31 15.71 -6.35
C PHE A 311 29.83 15.47 -6.23
N ILE A 312 30.22 14.22 -6.08
CA ILE A 312 31.59 13.80 -5.79
C ILE A 312 32.06 12.90 -6.93
N GLY A 313 32.86 13.47 -7.83
CA GLY A 313 33.48 12.72 -8.92
C GLY A 313 34.84 12.15 -8.54
N PHE A 314 35.06 10.87 -8.83
CA PHE A 314 36.36 10.22 -8.68
C PHE A 314 37.13 10.22 -10.00
N SER A 315 38.37 10.70 -9.95
CA SER A 315 39.36 10.65 -11.03
C SER A 315 40.75 10.79 -10.43
N ALA A 316 41.80 10.49 -11.19
CA ALA A 316 43.19 10.63 -10.73
C ALA A 316 43.50 12.06 -10.22
N ASN A 317 42.91 13.09 -10.85
CA ASN A 317 43.13 14.50 -10.51
C ASN A 317 42.06 15.10 -9.58
N SER A 318 41.03 14.34 -9.21
CA SER A 318 40.00 14.83 -8.29
C SER A 318 40.62 15.16 -6.92
N PRO A 319 40.11 16.11 -6.12
CA PRO A 319 40.51 16.26 -4.72
C PRO A 319 39.80 15.27 -3.77
N ALA A 320 38.73 14.63 -4.24
CA ALA A 320 37.94 13.68 -3.47
C ALA A 320 38.69 12.36 -3.30
N ARG A 321 38.90 11.94 -2.06
CA ARG A 321 39.59 10.70 -1.68
C ARG A 321 38.79 9.94 -0.63
N ILE A 322 38.81 8.62 -0.74
CA ILE A 322 38.28 7.70 0.27
C ILE A 322 39.41 6.75 0.64
N ASN A 323 39.77 6.72 1.92
CA ASN A 323 40.67 5.73 2.47
C ASN A 323 39.90 4.43 2.74
N PRO A 324 40.21 3.31 2.06
CA PRO A 324 39.55 2.04 2.33
C PRO A 324 39.85 1.50 3.74
N PHE A 325 40.86 1.99 4.46
CA PHE A 325 41.19 1.59 5.83
C PHE A 325 40.49 2.45 6.91
N ASP A 326 39.63 3.40 6.52
CA ASP A 326 38.90 4.21 7.48
C ASP A 326 38.00 3.36 8.38
N LEU A 327 38.03 3.67 9.68
CA LEU A 327 37.11 3.16 10.69
C LEU A 327 36.02 4.21 10.97
N SER A 328 34.84 3.77 11.40
CA SER A 328 33.74 4.65 11.79
C SER A 328 34.06 5.39 13.09
N GLY A 329 34.82 4.74 13.98
CA GLY A 329 35.15 5.24 15.32
C GLY A 329 33.93 5.24 16.25
N VAL A 330 32.94 4.37 15.99
CA VAL A 330 31.73 4.22 16.80
C VAL A 330 31.84 2.92 17.57
N ALA A 331 32.05 3.01 18.88
CA ALA A 331 32.01 1.86 19.76
C ALA A 331 30.56 1.41 19.95
N VAL A 332 30.17 0.29 19.34
CA VAL A 332 28.91 -0.40 19.60
C VAL A 332 29.19 -1.59 20.50
N GLU A 333 28.50 -1.69 21.63
CA GLU A 333 28.70 -2.74 22.62
C GLU A 333 28.50 -4.14 21.99
N GLY A 334 29.52 -4.99 22.05
CA GLY A 334 29.51 -6.34 21.46
C GLY A 334 29.92 -6.42 19.98
N GLU A 335 30.19 -5.31 19.29
CA GLU A 335 30.73 -5.33 17.92
C GLU A 335 32.26 -5.19 17.90
N ASN A 336 32.95 -6.07 17.16
CA ASN A 336 34.37 -5.92 16.84
C ASN A 336 34.51 -5.14 15.51
N GLU A 337 34.60 -3.80 15.60
CA GLU A 337 34.70 -2.92 14.43
C GLU A 337 35.96 -3.22 13.59
N LEU A 338 37.13 -3.28 14.22
CA LEU A 338 38.38 -3.61 13.53
C LEU A 338 38.29 -4.96 12.82
N GLY A 339 37.73 -5.98 13.48
CA GLY A 339 37.51 -7.29 12.87
C GLY A 339 36.59 -7.26 11.65
N GLN A 340 35.47 -6.54 11.72
CA GLN A 340 34.57 -6.34 10.57
C GLN A 340 35.28 -5.60 9.43
N LYS A 341 36.12 -4.61 9.77
CA LYS A 341 36.88 -3.84 8.79
C LYS A 341 37.94 -4.70 8.09
N LEU A 342 38.66 -5.53 8.83
CA LEU A 342 39.63 -6.49 8.27
C LEU A 342 38.95 -7.45 7.30
N LEU A 343 37.77 -7.96 7.62
CA LEU A 343 36.98 -8.79 6.69
C LEU A 343 36.57 -8.03 5.42
N SER A 344 36.15 -6.76 5.56
CA SER A 344 35.84 -5.92 4.39
C SER A 344 37.07 -5.67 3.52
N LEU A 345 38.23 -5.44 4.14
CA LEU A 345 39.49 -5.25 3.42
C LEU A 345 39.93 -6.54 2.70
N HIS A 346 39.72 -7.72 3.29
CA HIS A 346 39.95 -8.99 2.59
C HIS A 346 39.14 -9.08 1.29
N THR A 347 37.86 -8.74 1.34
CA THR A 347 37.00 -8.71 0.16
C THR A 347 37.50 -7.69 -0.88
N LEU A 348 37.89 -6.49 -0.44
CA LEU A 348 38.49 -5.48 -1.33
C LEU A 348 39.76 -5.99 -2.00
N PHE A 349 40.67 -6.59 -1.24
CA PHE A 349 41.95 -7.07 -1.78
C PHE A 349 41.78 -8.30 -2.67
N LYS A 350 40.73 -9.12 -2.50
CA LYS A 350 40.34 -10.13 -3.50
C LYS A 350 39.88 -9.51 -4.82
N LEU A 351 39.20 -8.37 -4.79
CA LEU A 351 38.85 -7.64 -6.03
C LEU A 351 40.10 -7.06 -6.71
N ILE A 352 41.06 -6.55 -5.94
CA ILE A 352 42.31 -5.93 -6.42
C ILE A 352 43.32 -6.97 -6.93
N LEU A 353 43.51 -8.04 -6.15
CA LEU A 353 44.48 -9.12 -6.34
C LEU A 353 43.84 -10.39 -6.93
N GLY A 354 42.59 -10.34 -7.39
CA GLY A 354 41.91 -11.54 -7.94
C GLY A 354 41.89 -12.74 -6.98
N THR A 355 41.92 -13.95 -7.54
CA THR A 355 41.90 -15.19 -6.76
C THR A 355 43.14 -15.32 -5.90
N LEU A 356 42.95 -15.52 -4.60
CA LEU A 356 43.99 -15.79 -3.62
C LEU A 356 43.96 -17.26 -3.21
N SER A 357 45.13 -17.87 -3.07
CA SER A 357 45.29 -19.18 -2.44
C SER A 357 45.08 -19.10 -0.91
N PRO A 358 44.78 -20.22 -0.22
CA PRO A 358 44.64 -20.21 1.24
C PRO A 358 45.89 -19.67 1.98
N THR A 359 47.07 -19.89 1.41
CA THR A 359 48.34 -19.34 1.92
C THR A 359 48.39 -17.82 1.78
N GLU A 360 48.04 -17.30 0.60
CA GLU A 360 47.98 -15.85 0.34
C GLU A 360 46.92 -15.17 1.21
N GLU A 361 45.76 -15.80 1.43
CA GLU A 361 44.73 -15.29 2.34
C GLU A 361 45.26 -15.18 3.78
N ALA A 362 45.97 -16.20 4.27
CA ALA A 362 46.57 -16.17 5.61
C ALA A 362 47.71 -15.15 5.75
N ILE A 363 48.46 -14.90 4.67
CA ILE A 363 49.49 -13.85 4.63
C ILE A 363 48.82 -12.47 4.63
N LEU A 364 47.80 -12.27 3.81
CA LEU A 364 47.06 -11.01 3.73
C LEU A 364 46.42 -10.66 5.08
N ASP A 365 45.83 -11.64 5.78
CA ASP A 365 45.24 -11.43 7.10
C ASP A 365 46.26 -10.90 8.12
N ARG A 366 47.41 -11.58 8.21
CA ARG A 366 48.52 -11.15 9.07
C ARG A 366 49.04 -9.77 8.69
N ALA A 367 49.18 -9.50 7.40
CA ALA A 367 49.67 -8.23 6.89
C ALA A 367 48.70 -7.08 7.20
N LEU A 368 47.39 -7.29 7.07
CA LEU A 368 46.39 -6.28 7.41
C LEU A 368 46.40 -5.96 8.91
N ILE A 369 46.46 -6.98 9.77
CA ILE A 369 46.56 -6.81 11.23
C ILE A 369 47.82 -6.01 11.58
N GLU A 370 48.97 -6.39 11.01
CA GLU A 370 50.24 -5.73 11.23
C GLU A 370 50.22 -4.27 10.77
N THR A 371 49.56 -3.99 9.63
CA THR A 371 49.41 -2.65 9.07
C THR A 371 48.68 -1.70 10.04
N TYR A 372 47.58 -2.14 10.65
CA TYR A 372 46.91 -1.36 11.70
C TYR A 372 47.76 -1.25 12.97
N ARG A 373 48.45 -2.32 13.37
CA ARG A 373 49.29 -2.34 14.57
C ARG A 373 50.44 -1.34 14.49
N ILE A 374 51.07 -1.17 13.32
CA ILE A 374 52.13 -0.18 13.09
C ILE A 374 51.62 1.25 13.30
N LYS A 375 50.35 1.54 12.98
CA LYS A 375 49.70 2.83 13.27
C LYS A 375 49.20 2.96 14.72
N GLY A 376 49.41 1.94 15.54
CA GLY A 376 48.96 1.90 16.93
C GLY A 376 47.45 1.66 17.07
N ILE A 377 46.79 1.17 16.03
CA ILE A 377 45.37 0.81 16.06
C ILE A 377 45.24 -0.65 16.49
N THR A 378 44.41 -0.89 17.49
CA THR A 378 44.18 -2.21 18.10
C THR A 378 42.68 -2.48 18.24
N PRO A 379 42.26 -3.67 18.72
CA PRO A 379 40.84 -3.91 19.02
C PRO A 379 40.23 -2.97 20.06
N ASP A 380 41.05 -2.20 20.80
CA ASP A 380 40.58 -1.13 21.69
C ASP A 380 39.93 0.02 20.89
N PRO A 381 38.63 0.31 21.11
CA PRO A 381 37.92 1.38 20.41
C PRO A 381 38.55 2.77 20.55
N GLU A 382 39.25 3.07 21.66
CA GLU A 382 39.86 4.40 21.84
C GLU A 382 40.98 4.64 20.81
N THR A 383 41.75 3.59 20.51
CA THR A 383 42.81 3.65 19.49
C THR A 383 42.25 3.85 18.08
N GLN A 384 41.06 3.33 17.81
CA GLN A 384 40.38 3.41 16.51
C GLN A 384 39.80 4.81 16.24
N LEU A 385 39.50 5.57 17.30
CA LEU A 385 39.00 6.94 17.21
C LEU A 385 40.12 7.99 17.09
N THR A 386 41.24 7.76 17.77
CA THR A 386 42.28 8.78 17.97
C THR A 386 43.46 8.68 17.02
N ARG A 387 43.71 7.50 16.45
CA ARG A 387 44.86 7.26 15.57
C ARG A 387 44.47 7.40 14.11
N GLU A 388 45.42 7.88 13.32
CA GLU A 388 45.23 7.98 11.87
C GLU A 388 45.24 6.57 11.24
N PRO A 389 44.21 6.21 10.46
CA PRO A 389 44.16 4.91 9.81
C PRO A 389 45.28 4.74 8.78
N PRO A 390 45.74 3.49 8.55
CA PRO A 390 46.76 3.21 7.55
C PRO A 390 46.29 3.51 6.13
N LEU A 391 47.23 3.53 5.20
CA LEU A 391 46.98 3.66 3.76
C LEU A 391 47.29 2.34 3.03
N MET A 392 46.93 2.25 1.76
CA MET A 392 47.31 1.09 0.94
C MET A 392 48.84 0.98 0.81
N GLU A 393 49.56 2.12 0.77
CA GLU A 393 51.02 2.12 0.78
C GLU A 393 51.60 1.47 2.05
N ASP A 394 50.94 1.61 3.21
CA ASP A 394 51.40 0.99 4.44
C ASP A 394 51.30 -0.54 4.35
N LEU A 395 50.19 -1.07 3.83
CA LEU A 395 50.04 -2.52 3.58
C LEU A 395 51.07 -3.03 2.57
N TYR A 396 51.30 -2.27 1.49
CA TYR A 396 52.31 -2.62 0.50
C TYR A 396 53.72 -2.74 1.11
N LYS A 397 54.10 -1.80 1.99
CA LYS A 397 55.38 -1.85 2.72
C LYS A 397 55.47 -3.08 3.65
N VAL A 398 54.38 -3.44 4.32
CA VAL A 398 54.30 -4.64 5.16
C VAL A 398 54.48 -5.92 4.33
N LEU A 399 53.78 -6.03 3.20
CA LEU A 399 53.88 -7.18 2.30
C LEU A 399 55.27 -7.30 1.65
N LEU A 400 55.88 -6.16 1.28
CA LEU A 400 57.22 -6.14 0.70
C LEU A 400 58.31 -6.54 1.70
N GLY A 401 58.11 -6.26 2.99
CA GLY A 401 59.02 -6.62 4.08
C GLY A 401 58.86 -8.05 4.61
N ALA A 402 57.83 -8.79 4.16
CA ALA A 402 57.60 -10.17 4.56
C ALA A 402 58.62 -11.12 3.90
N VAL A 403 58.90 -12.25 4.57
CA VAL A 403 59.91 -13.22 4.11
C VAL A 403 59.32 -14.16 3.06
N GLU A 404 58.00 -14.38 3.11
CA GLU A 404 57.25 -15.26 2.24
C GLU A 404 57.24 -14.76 0.77
N PRO A 405 57.66 -15.58 -0.22
CA PRO A 405 57.62 -15.20 -1.64
C PRO A 405 56.24 -14.79 -2.14
N GLU A 406 55.18 -15.41 -1.61
CA GLU A 406 53.78 -15.12 -1.92
C GLU A 406 53.39 -13.70 -1.47
N ALA A 407 53.94 -13.22 -0.35
CA ALA A 407 53.71 -11.85 0.12
C ALA A 407 54.30 -10.82 -0.86
N LYS A 408 55.51 -11.09 -1.36
CA LYS A 408 56.16 -10.24 -2.36
C LYS A 408 55.38 -10.23 -3.68
N SER A 409 54.89 -11.38 -4.13
CA SER A 409 54.01 -11.48 -5.30
C SER A 409 52.75 -10.62 -5.15
N MET A 410 52.09 -10.65 -3.99
CA MET A 410 50.95 -9.78 -3.70
C MET A 410 51.34 -8.29 -3.70
N ALA A 411 52.50 -7.94 -3.14
CA ALA A 411 53.00 -6.56 -3.14
C ALA A 411 53.24 -6.03 -4.57
N GLU A 412 53.87 -6.81 -5.44
CA GLU A 412 54.12 -6.45 -6.85
C GLU A 412 52.81 -6.21 -7.61
N ARG A 413 51.77 -7.00 -7.33
CA ARG A 413 50.44 -6.81 -7.93
C ARG A 413 49.71 -5.58 -7.39
N LEU A 414 49.92 -5.25 -6.10
CA LEU A 414 49.37 -4.06 -5.46
C LEU A 414 50.06 -2.77 -5.91
N GLU A 415 51.35 -2.83 -6.27
CA GLU A 415 52.17 -1.68 -6.65
C GLU A 415 51.54 -0.82 -7.75
N ARG A 416 50.84 -1.45 -8.72
CA ARG A 416 50.19 -0.74 -9.83
C ARG A 416 49.11 0.27 -9.38
N TYR A 417 48.52 0.08 -8.20
CA TYR A 417 47.47 0.92 -7.62
C TYR A 417 48.02 2.02 -6.69
N ILE A 418 49.31 1.95 -6.35
CA ILE A 418 49.98 2.88 -5.43
C ILE A 418 50.92 3.79 -6.20
N ARG A 419 51.81 3.21 -7.02
CA ARG A 419 52.86 3.92 -7.76
C ARG A 419 52.70 3.83 -9.28
N GLY A 420 51.88 2.90 -9.75
CA GLY A 420 51.69 2.65 -11.18
C GLY A 420 50.62 3.53 -11.85
N SER A 421 50.12 3.05 -12.99
CA SER A 421 49.15 3.78 -13.83
C SER A 421 47.79 4.02 -13.18
N LEU A 422 47.46 3.28 -12.10
CA LEU A 422 46.18 3.37 -11.39
C LEU A 422 46.33 4.08 -10.02
N ALA A 423 47.46 4.76 -9.80
CA ALA A 423 47.77 5.48 -8.57
C ALA A 423 46.85 6.68 -8.32
N GLY A 424 46.78 7.10 -7.05
CA GLY A 424 46.24 8.40 -6.66
C GLY A 424 44.73 8.46 -6.44
N ILE A 425 43.99 7.35 -6.51
CA ILE A 425 42.53 7.35 -6.29
C ILE A 425 42.17 6.87 -4.87
N PHE A 426 42.80 5.79 -4.40
CA PHE A 426 42.43 5.11 -3.15
C PHE A 426 43.54 5.10 -2.07
N ASP A 427 44.72 5.64 -2.38
CA ASP A 427 45.89 5.68 -1.48
C ASP A 427 46.07 7.09 -0.89
N ALA A 428 45.06 7.57 -0.18
CA ALA A 428 45.10 8.85 0.52
C ALA A 428 44.06 8.86 1.65
N GLN A 429 44.27 9.72 2.64
CA GLN A 429 43.29 9.92 3.71
C GLN A 429 41.97 10.45 3.15
N SER A 430 40.86 10.03 3.74
CA SER A 430 39.52 10.45 3.29
C SER A 430 39.33 11.96 3.42
N THR A 431 38.91 12.60 2.32
CA THR A 431 38.63 14.05 2.28
C THR A 431 37.14 14.38 2.22
N ILE A 432 36.30 13.35 2.11
CA ILE A 432 34.86 13.48 1.88
C ILE A 432 34.09 13.38 3.19
N ASN A 433 32.99 14.14 3.28
CA ASN A 433 32.00 13.99 4.34
C ASN A 433 30.58 14.04 3.74
N ILE A 434 29.67 13.22 4.26
CA ILE A 434 28.27 13.14 3.83
C ILE A 434 27.45 14.03 4.76
N LYS A 435 27.13 15.25 4.33
CA LYS A 435 26.36 16.22 5.14
C LYS A 435 25.02 16.60 4.54
N ASN A 436 24.94 16.66 3.22
CA ASN A 436 23.75 17.10 2.51
C ASN A 436 22.72 15.97 2.39
N LYS A 437 21.45 16.36 2.22
CA LYS A 437 20.33 15.40 2.06
C LYS A 437 20.47 14.53 0.82
N MET A 438 21.21 14.98 -0.19
CA MET A 438 21.59 14.17 -1.35
C MET A 438 23.11 14.19 -1.52
N THR A 439 23.70 13.02 -1.72
CA THR A 439 25.12 12.88 -2.08
C THR A 439 25.25 11.88 -3.23
N VAL A 440 25.88 12.31 -4.32
CA VAL A 440 26.09 11.50 -5.53
C VAL A 440 27.57 11.23 -5.68
N PHE A 441 27.94 9.95 -5.74
CA PHE A 441 29.28 9.46 -5.98
C PHE A 441 29.39 9.02 -7.44
N SER A 442 30.16 9.74 -8.24
CA SER A 442 30.36 9.42 -9.65
C SER A 442 31.66 8.70 -9.93
N THR A 443 31.56 7.58 -10.66
CA THR A 443 32.69 6.77 -11.10
C THR A 443 32.92 6.83 -12.61
N LYS A 444 32.28 7.76 -13.33
CA LYS A 444 32.33 7.82 -14.80
C LYS A 444 33.74 8.03 -15.35
N ASN A 445 34.52 8.86 -14.67
CA ASN A 445 35.89 9.20 -15.06
C ASN A 445 36.93 8.16 -14.57
N LEU A 446 36.47 7.00 -14.08
CA LEU A 446 37.33 5.87 -13.73
C LEU A 446 37.35 4.87 -14.87
N GLU A 447 38.53 4.28 -15.09
CA GLU A 447 38.69 3.14 -15.99
C GLU A 447 37.79 1.98 -15.55
N ASP A 448 37.29 1.20 -16.52
CA ASP A 448 36.35 0.10 -16.27
C ASP A 448 36.87 -0.91 -15.23
N VAL A 449 38.18 -1.16 -15.25
CA VAL A 449 38.86 -2.06 -14.30
C VAL A 449 38.80 -1.54 -12.86
N LEU A 450 38.72 -0.23 -12.66
CA LEU A 450 38.63 0.39 -11.33
C LEU A 450 37.20 0.54 -10.82
N ARG A 451 36.18 0.44 -11.68
CA ARG A 451 34.78 0.67 -11.27
C ARG A 451 34.31 -0.30 -10.17
N PRO A 452 34.53 -1.63 -10.25
CA PRO A 452 34.13 -2.54 -9.17
C PRO A 452 34.83 -2.23 -7.84
N ILE A 453 36.11 -1.86 -7.90
CA ILE A 453 36.92 -1.46 -6.74
C ILE A 453 36.35 -0.16 -6.13
N ALA A 454 36.07 0.83 -6.96
CA ALA A 454 35.50 2.10 -6.53
C ALA A 454 34.13 1.92 -5.90
N PHE A 455 33.24 1.13 -6.53
CA PHE A 455 31.92 0.82 -6.00
C PHE A 455 32.03 0.17 -4.61
N TYR A 456 32.92 -0.81 -4.46
CA TYR A 456 33.14 -1.45 -3.17
C TYR A 456 33.60 -0.46 -2.10
N ILE A 457 34.61 0.36 -2.40
CA ILE A 457 35.16 1.36 -1.48
C ILE A 457 34.11 2.41 -1.11
N ILE A 458 33.33 2.90 -2.07
CA ILE A 458 32.27 3.88 -1.83
C ILE A 458 31.17 3.27 -0.95
N LEU A 459 30.73 2.03 -1.22
CA LEU A 459 29.72 1.36 -0.41
C LEU A 459 30.21 1.11 1.02
N ASP A 460 31.46 0.65 1.19
CA ASP A 460 32.06 0.44 2.50
C ASP A 460 32.21 1.76 3.27
N PHE A 461 32.59 2.84 2.58
CA PHE A 461 32.64 4.19 3.15
C PHE A 461 31.25 4.67 3.60
N ILE A 462 30.24 4.54 2.74
CA ILE A 462 28.86 4.88 3.08
C ILE A 462 28.44 4.09 4.32
N TRP A 463 28.62 2.76 4.32
CA TRP A 463 28.27 1.89 5.45
C TRP A 463 28.96 2.33 6.74
N THR A 464 30.25 2.65 6.67
CA THR A 464 31.05 3.13 7.80
C THR A 464 30.56 4.47 8.33
N LYS A 465 30.11 5.40 7.47
CA LYS A 465 29.62 6.72 7.90
C LYS A 465 28.18 6.70 8.42
N ILE A 466 27.30 5.89 7.84
CA ILE A 466 25.87 5.89 8.21
C ILE A 466 25.59 5.24 9.58
N LYS A 467 26.49 4.41 10.11
CA LYS A 467 26.36 3.79 11.44
C LYS A 467 26.27 4.81 12.59
N LYS A 468 26.59 6.09 12.37
CA LYS A 468 26.66 7.12 13.42
C LYS A 468 25.31 7.62 13.91
N ASP A 469 24.36 7.85 12.99
CA ASP A 469 23.07 8.47 13.32
C ASP A 469 21.92 7.61 12.81
N LEU A 470 20.89 7.40 13.64
CA LEU A 470 19.67 6.73 13.23
C LEU A 470 18.78 7.68 12.41
N LYS A 471 18.75 7.48 11.09
CA LYS A 471 17.95 8.28 10.15
C LYS A 471 17.41 7.41 9.02
N LYS A 472 16.28 7.80 8.42
CA LYS A 472 15.79 7.20 7.17
C LYS A 472 16.75 7.57 6.03
N ARG A 473 17.35 6.56 5.40
CA ARG A 473 18.30 6.73 4.30
C ARG A 473 17.95 5.81 3.13
N THR A 474 18.13 6.31 1.92
CA THR A 474 18.03 5.52 0.69
C THR A 474 19.37 5.51 -0.02
N LEU A 475 19.95 4.32 -0.17
CA LEU A 475 21.13 4.07 -0.98
C LEU A 475 20.68 3.56 -2.36
N ILE A 476 21.03 4.31 -3.41
CA ILE A 476 20.73 3.99 -4.81
C ILE A 476 22.03 3.54 -5.46
N VAL A 477 22.06 2.30 -5.95
CA VAL A 477 23.20 1.76 -6.69
C VAL A 477 22.77 1.56 -8.14
N GLU A 478 23.11 2.53 -8.99
CA GLU A 478 22.89 2.39 -10.44
C GLU A 478 23.84 1.34 -11.04
N GLU A 479 23.37 0.63 -12.06
CA GLU A 479 24.12 -0.45 -12.72
C GLU A 479 24.74 -1.45 -11.73
N ALA A 480 23.98 -1.82 -10.69
CA ALA A 480 24.43 -2.75 -9.64
C ALA A 480 24.95 -4.10 -10.18
N TRP A 481 24.63 -4.46 -11.43
CA TRP A 481 25.17 -5.65 -12.07
C TRP A 481 26.70 -5.67 -12.14
N TYR A 482 27.39 -4.53 -12.17
CA TYR A 482 28.87 -4.47 -12.09
C TYR A 482 29.40 -5.19 -10.85
N LEU A 483 28.70 -5.09 -9.72
CA LEU A 483 29.06 -5.76 -8.47
C LEU A 483 28.52 -7.19 -8.39
N LEU A 484 27.49 -7.53 -9.16
CA LEU A 484 26.91 -8.88 -9.17
C LEU A 484 27.70 -9.86 -10.05
N GLN A 485 28.67 -9.40 -10.83
CA GLN A 485 29.55 -10.25 -11.64
C GLN A 485 30.56 -11.07 -10.83
N ASN A 486 30.89 -10.63 -9.61
CA ASN A 486 31.81 -11.32 -8.71
C ASN A 486 31.08 -11.72 -7.43
N GLU A 487 31.30 -12.96 -6.97
CA GLU A 487 30.59 -13.53 -5.83
C GLU A 487 30.87 -12.79 -4.51
N ASP A 488 32.11 -12.36 -4.30
CA ASP A 488 32.54 -11.67 -3.08
C ASP A 488 31.89 -10.28 -2.98
N SER A 489 31.82 -9.52 -4.09
CA SER A 489 31.12 -8.23 -4.14
C SER A 489 29.60 -8.39 -4.06
N ALA A 490 29.03 -9.45 -4.64
CA ALA A 490 27.60 -9.75 -4.52
C ALA A 490 27.20 -10.07 -3.07
N ARG A 491 28.04 -10.86 -2.36
CA ARG A 491 27.85 -11.14 -0.92
C ARG A 491 27.91 -9.88 -0.07
N PHE A 492 28.71 -8.88 -0.46
CA PHE A 492 28.76 -7.61 0.24
C PHE A 492 27.45 -6.80 0.11
N ILE A 493 26.90 -6.65 -1.11
CA ILE A 493 25.58 -6.02 -1.30
C ILE A 493 24.51 -6.76 -0.50
N TYR A 494 24.53 -8.09 -0.55
CA TYR A 494 23.61 -8.92 0.24
C TYR A 494 23.73 -8.65 1.75
N GLY A 495 24.95 -8.49 2.24
CA GLY A 495 25.23 -8.10 3.62
C GLY A 495 24.68 -6.72 3.99
N ILE A 496 24.75 -5.74 3.08
CA ILE A 496 24.12 -4.42 3.26
C ILE A 496 22.60 -4.58 3.30
N ALA A 497 22.00 -5.24 2.31
CA ALA A 497 20.55 -5.42 2.21
C ALA A 497 19.94 -6.10 3.46
N LYS A 498 20.66 -7.05 4.07
CA LYS A 498 20.23 -7.70 5.31
C LYS A 498 20.36 -6.84 6.56
N ARG A 499 21.36 -5.95 6.61
CA ARG A 499 21.68 -5.18 7.81
C ARG A 499 21.07 -3.79 7.81
N ALA A 500 20.85 -3.18 6.65
CA ALA A 500 20.36 -1.80 6.49
C ALA A 500 18.96 -1.53 7.08
N ARG A 501 18.22 -2.59 7.46
CA ARG A 501 16.97 -2.47 8.22
C ARG A 501 17.20 -2.03 9.67
N LYS A 502 18.29 -2.51 10.28
CA LYS A 502 18.67 -2.13 11.64
C LYS A 502 19.22 -0.72 11.63
#